data_AF-A0A7L4QXI9-F1
#
_entry.id   AF-A0A7L4QXI9-F1
#
_cell.length_a   1.000
_cell.length_b   1.000
_cell.length_c   1.000
_cell.angle_alpha   90.00
_cell.angle_beta   90.00
_cell.angle_gamma   90.00
#
_symmetry.space_group_name_H-M   'P 1'
#
loop_
_entity.id
_entity.type
_entity.pdbx_description
1 polymer ?
#
loop_
_entity_poly.entity_id
_entity_poly.type
_entity_poly.pdbx_seq_one_letter_code
_entity_poly.pdbx_strand_id
1 'polypeptide(L)'
;MKKRGTPPEKEDYAWVLDYLPYGSTTDKRPAYQKKPLVQAVGDKHFVLMELVPKEGANPQIQSRVYIGDGDRDEIDHVKHRIHYPELSHGAQLELPHVLEECVRHQEDKFIKFFNEAHPITTRLHMLELLPGIGKKLMWAIIDARKKGEFKSLKDLHDRVGGVHTPEKVLVNRILEELKDDNIKYRLFTVAMNRPKND
;
A
#
# COMPACT_ATOMS: atom_id res chain seq x y z
N MET A 1 4.32 7.51 31.11
CA MET A 1 3.83 6.28 30.46
C MET A 1 3.20 6.64 29.12
N LYS A 2 3.85 6.35 27.99
CA LYS A 2 3.22 6.54 26.66
C LYS A 2 2.12 5.48 26.51
N LYS A 3 0.87 5.91 26.28
CA LYS A 3 -0.25 5.00 25.97
C LYS A 3 0.18 4.09 24.81
N ARG A 4 0.04 2.76 24.98
CA ARG A 4 0.21 1.80 23.88
C ARG A 4 -0.70 2.28 22.74
N GLY A 5 -0.13 2.65 21.60
CA GLY A 5 -0.93 2.80 20.40
C GLY A 5 -1.61 1.46 20.12
N THR A 6 -2.90 1.49 19.79
CA THR A 6 -3.60 0.31 19.30
C THR A 6 -2.77 -0.33 18.19
N PRO A 7 -2.52 -1.66 18.20
CA PRO A 7 -1.84 -2.31 17.10
C PRO A 7 -2.54 -1.92 15.79
N PRO A 8 -1.78 -1.61 14.72
CA PRO A 8 -2.40 -1.34 13.43
C PRO A 8 -3.28 -2.53 13.06
N GLU A 9 -4.49 -2.22 12.60
CA GLU A 9 -5.48 -3.22 12.24
C GLU A 9 -4.90 -4.21 11.22
N LYS A 10 -5.24 -5.49 11.40
CA LYS A 10 -4.72 -6.56 10.54
C LYS A 10 -5.18 -6.36 9.09
N GLU A 11 -4.41 -6.93 8.18
CA GLU A 11 -4.78 -7.06 6.78
C GLU A 11 -5.63 -8.32 6.62
N ASP A 12 -6.80 -8.23 5.99
CA ASP A 12 -7.65 -9.39 5.70
C ASP A 12 -7.42 -9.94 4.29
N TYR A 13 -6.94 -9.09 3.38
CA TYR A 13 -6.62 -9.43 2.00
C TYR A 13 -5.25 -8.87 1.63
N ALA A 14 -4.59 -9.54 0.71
CA ALA A 14 -3.34 -9.09 0.13
C ALA A 14 -3.32 -9.37 -1.37
N TRP A 15 -2.55 -8.58 -2.10
CA TRP A 15 -2.32 -8.75 -3.53
C TRP A 15 -0.94 -9.36 -3.76
N VAL A 16 -0.89 -10.41 -4.55
CA VAL A 16 0.34 -11.16 -4.85
C VAL A 16 1.24 -10.33 -5.76
N LEU A 17 2.48 -10.11 -5.33
CA LEU A 17 3.53 -9.43 -6.08
C LEU A 17 4.45 -10.42 -6.79
N ASP A 18 4.78 -11.53 -6.14
CA ASP A 18 5.67 -12.55 -6.69
C ASP A 18 5.47 -13.90 -5.97
N TYR A 19 5.70 -15.00 -6.68
CA TYR A 19 5.71 -16.34 -6.11
C TYR A 19 7.08 -16.99 -6.30
N LEU A 20 7.72 -17.33 -5.17
CA LEU A 20 9.05 -17.91 -5.11
C LEU A 20 8.94 -19.38 -4.67
N PRO A 21 8.78 -20.35 -5.60
CA PRO A 21 8.56 -21.76 -5.27
C PRO A 21 9.73 -22.41 -4.53
N TYR A 22 10.95 -21.88 -4.71
CA TYR A 22 12.16 -22.34 -4.04
C TYR A 22 12.59 -21.42 -2.89
N GLY A 23 11.68 -20.57 -2.42
CA GLY A 23 11.94 -19.58 -1.38
C GLY A 23 12.79 -18.41 -1.86
N SER A 24 13.12 -17.51 -0.92
CA SER A 24 13.84 -16.28 -1.25
C SER A 24 15.27 -16.58 -1.72
N THR A 25 15.71 -15.82 -2.73
CA THR A 25 17.10 -15.85 -3.21
C THR A 25 18.06 -15.23 -2.20
N THR A 26 17.57 -14.38 -1.28
CA THR A 26 18.36 -13.79 -0.19
C THR A 26 18.49 -14.72 1.01
N ASP A 27 17.68 -15.79 1.08
CA ASP A 27 17.79 -16.82 2.11
C ASP A 27 19.08 -17.63 1.92
N LYS A 28 19.96 -17.58 2.92
CA LYS A 28 21.28 -18.25 2.90
C LYS A 28 21.20 -19.73 3.25
N ARG A 29 20.04 -20.24 3.67
CA ARG A 29 19.88 -21.66 4.00
C ARG A 29 20.05 -22.54 2.76
N PRO A 30 20.51 -23.80 2.93
CA PRO A 30 20.58 -24.76 1.83
C PRO A 30 19.25 -24.90 1.11
N ALA A 31 19.28 -25.16 -0.21
CA ALA A 31 18.09 -25.22 -1.05
C ALA A 31 16.99 -26.17 -0.52
N TYR A 32 17.37 -27.30 0.06
CA TYR A 32 16.44 -28.28 0.63
C TYR A 32 15.68 -27.80 1.89
N GLN A 33 16.14 -26.72 2.53
CA GLN A 33 15.48 -26.11 3.68
C GLN A 33 14.60 -24.92 3.29
N LYS A 34 14.73 -24.43 2.05
CA LYS A 34 13.92 -23.33 1.56
C LYS A 34 12.52 -23.82 1.29
N LYS A 35 11.54 -23.03 1.74
CA LYS A 35 10.12 -23.31 1.53
C LYS A 35 9.56 -22.32 0.50
N PRO A 36 8.55 -22.72 -0.28
CA PRO A 36 7.81 -21.80 -1.14
C PRO A 36 7.33 -20.59 -0.35
N LEU A 37 7.40 -19.42 -0.96
CA LEU A 37 6.89 -18.19 -0.35
C LEU A 37 6.31 -17.26 -1.40
N VAL A 38 5.36 -16.45 -0.97
CA VAL A 38 4.70 -15.44 -1.79
C VAL A 38 5.03 -14.08 -1.18
N GLN A 39 5.47 -13.13 -2.01
CA GLN A 39 5.55 -11.75 -1.59
C GLN A 39 4.27 -11.03 -1.99
N ALA A 40 3.72 -10.24 -1.07
CA ALA A 40 2.42 -9.61 -1.26
C ALA A 40 2.35 -8.22 -0.61
N VAL A 41 1.38 -7.42 -1.04
CA VAL A 41 1.03 -6.13 -0.45
C VAL A 41 -0.39 -6.17 0.11
N GLY A 42 -0.57 -5.74 1.36
CA GLY A 42 -1.87 -5.70 2.03
C GLY A 42 -2.85 -4.74 1.36
N ASP A 43 -4.13 -5.10 1.36
CA ASP A 43 -5.17 -4.32 0.69
C ASP A 43 -5.52 -3.03 1.47
N LYS A 44 -5.41 -3.02 2.80
CA LYS A 44 -5.90 -1.92 3.64
C LYS A 44 -4.85 -0.89 3.97
N HIS A 45 -3.65 -1.31 4.39
CA HIS A 45 -2.57 -0.42 4.80
C HIS A 45 -1.29 -0.62 3.97
N PHE A 46 -1.38 -1.33 2.85
CA PHE A 46 -0.26 -1.60 1.95
C PHE A 46 0.93 -2.25 2.66
N VAL A 47 0.68 -3.04 3.71
CA VAL A 47 1.76 -3.74 4.42
C VAL A 47 2.41 -4.74 3.47
N LEU A 48 3.72 -4.61 3.26
CA LEU A 48 4.49 -5.62 2.53
C LEU A 48 4.76 -6.82 3.43
N MET A 49 4.56 -8.02 2.91
CA MET A 49 4.67 -9.25 3.68
C MET A 49 5.14 -10.44 2.84
N GLU A 50 5.76 -11.41 3.52
CA GLU A 50 5.91 -12.76 3.01
C GLU A 50 4.78 -13.65 3.55
N LEU A 51 4.17 -14.42 2.67
CA LEU A 51 3.15 -15.41 2.97
C LEU A 51 3.69 -16.81 2.68
N VAL A 52 3.20 -17.79 3.43
CA VAL A 52 3.42 -19.21 3.14
C VAL A 52 2.19 -19.75 2.42
N PRO A 53 2.31 -20.22 1.17
CA PRO A 53 1.20 -20.84 0.46
C PRO A 53 0.89 -22.22 1.06
N LYS A 54 -0.34 -22.70 0.89
CA LYS A 54 -0.69 -24.09 1.19
C LYS A 54 0.07 -25.04 0.29
N GLU A 55 0.21 -26.29 0.74
CA GLU A 55 0.84 -27.33 -0.06
C GLU A 55 0.09 -27.53 -1.39
N GLY A 56 0.83 -27.49 -2.50
CA GLY A 56 0.26 -27.59 -3.85
C GLY A 56 -0.41 -26.32 -4.39
N ALA A 57 -0.54 -25.25 -3.59
CA ALA A 57 -1.06 -23.98 -4.09
C ALA A 57 -0.03 -23.25 -4.97
N ASN A 58 -0.52 -22.55 -5.99
CA ASN A 58 0.30 -21.76 -6.92
C ASN A 58 -0.33 -20.37 -7.14
N PRO A 59 -0.22 -19.46 -6.15
CA PRO A 59 -0.90 -18.18 -6.19
C PRO A 59 -0.46 -17.35 -7.41
N GLN A 60 -1.44 -16.80 -8.12
CA GLN A 60 -1.19 -16.03 -9.34
C GLN A 60 -0.69 -14.62 -9.00
N ILE A 61 0.30 -14.13 -9.74
CA ILE A 61 0.77 -12.74 -9.62
C ILE A 61 -0.38 -11.80 -9.98
N GLN A 62 -0.49 -10.67 -9.28
CA GLN A 62 -1.61 -9.70 -9.36
C GLN A 62 -2.97 -10.23 -8.86
N SER A 63 -3.04 -11.44 -8.31
CA SER A 63 -4.28 -11.92 -7.68
C SER A 63 -4.46 -11.38 -6.26
N ARG A 64 -5.73 -11.21 -5.86
CA ARG A 64 -6.13 -10.83 -4.50
C ARG A 64 -6.46 -12.10 -3.71
N VAL A 65 -5.70 -12.36 -2.65
CA VAL A 65 -5.83 -13.54 -1.79
C VAL A 65 -6.33 -13.16 -0.40
N TYR A 66 -7.14 -14.02 0.21
CA TYR A 66 -7.60 -13.85 1.59
C TYR A 66 -6.54 -14.33 2.58
N ILE A 67 -6.22 -13.49 3.57
CA ILE A 67 -5.23 -13.75 4.63
C ILE A 67 -5.78 -13.47 6.04
N GLY A 68 -7.07 -13.18 6.17
CA GLY A 68 -7.73 -12.92 7.45
C GLY A 68 -7.81 -14.16 8.35
N ASP A 69 -8.50 -14.04 9.49
CA ASP A 69 -8.53 -15.08 10.54
C ASP A 69 -9.47 -16.27 10.22
N GLY A 70 -10.23 -16.22 9.11
CA GLY A 70 -11.10 -17.31 8.65
C GLY A 70 -10.41 -18.36 7.76
N ASP A 71 -11.21 -19.19 7.09
CA ASP A 71 -10.70 -20.18 6.14
C ASP A 71 -10.08 -19.51 4.91
N ARG A 72 -8.88 -19.95 4.55
CA ARG A 72 -8.08 -19.41 3.43
C ARG A 72 -7.97 -20.46 2.33
N ASP A 73 -8.08 -20.06 1.07
CA ASP A 73 -8.01 -21.00 -0.04
C ASP A 73 -6.57 -21.36 -0.41
N GLU A 74 -5.72 -20.35 -0.58
CA GLU A 74 -4.37 -20.51 -1.16
C GLU A 74 -3.24 -20.30 -0.16
N ILE A 75 -3.48 -19.51 0.90
CA ILE A 75 -2.46 -19.09 1.87
C ILE A 75 -2.63 -19.87 3.17
N ASP A 76 -1.55 -20.48 3.65
CA ASP A 76 -1.52 -21.15 4.96
C ASP A 76 -1.43 -20.10 6.08
N HIS A 77 -0.38 -19.26 6.05
CA HIS A 77 -0.22 -18.18 7.02
C HIS A 77 0.63 -17.01 6.50
N VAL A 78 0.47 -15.85 7.16
CA VAL A 78 1.38 -14.72 7.03
C VAL A 78 2.66 -15.05 7.80
N LYS A 79 3.81 -15.10 7.11
CA LYS A 79 5.10 -15.43 7.71
C LYS A 79 5.61 -14.28 8.57
N HIS A 80 5.74 -13.10 7.96
CA HIS A 80 6.12 -11.84 8.61
C HIS A 80 5.97 -10.66 7.64
N ARG A 81 6.04 -9.44 8.19
CA ARG A 81 6.13 -8.20 7.40
C ARG A 81 7.57 -8.02 6.91
N ILE A 82 7.73 -7.39 5.74
CA ILE A 82 9.03 -7.07 5.14
C ILE A 82 9.07 -5.59 4.73
N HIS A 83 10.28 -5.05 4.56
CA HIS A 83 10.50 -3.72 4.01
C HIS A 83 10.63 -3.76 2.48
N TYR A 84 10.48 -2.59 1.83
CA TYR A 84 10.64 -2.48 0.38
C TYR A 84 11.95 -3.10 -0.17
N PRO A 85 13.14 -2.91 0.45
CA PRO A 85 14.38 -3.48 -0.06
C PRO A 85 14.45 -5.01 -0.02
N GLU A 86 13.58 -5.66 0.75
CA GLU A 86 13.51 -7.12 0.90
C GLU A 86 12.60 -7.77 -0.17
N LEU A 87 11.87 -6.96 -0.95
CA LEU A 87 11.14 -7.43 -2.11
C LEU A 87 12.10 -7.99 -3.16
N SER A 88 11.72 -9.10 -3.80
CA SER A 88 12.38 -9.64 -4.97
C SER A 88 12.39 -8.60 -6.09
N HIS A 89 13.29 -8.78 -7.07
CA HIS A 89 13.29 -7.90 -8.23
C HIS A 89 11.96 -7.95 -9.00
N GLY A 90 11.35 -9.14 -9.12
CA GLY A 90 10.04 -9.32 -9.72
C GLY A 90 8.95 -8.56 -8.96
N ALA A 91 8.90 -8.73 -7.63
CA ALA A 91 7.94 -8.04 -6.79
C ALA A 91 8.07 -6.50 -6.85
N GLN A 92 9.30 -5.97 -6.95
CA GLN A 92 9.50 -4.52 -7.12
C GLN A 92 9.02 -3.99 -8.48
N LEU A 93 9.12 -4.78 -9.55
CA LEU A 93 8.61 -4.42 -10.88
C LEU A 93 7.08 -4.50 -10.93
N GLU A 94 6.48 -5.47 -10.26
CA GLU A 94 5.03 -5.66 -10.21
C GLU A 94 4.33 -4.69 -9.27
N LEU A 95 4.96 -4.26 -8.18
CA LEU A 95 4.34 -3.43 -7.15
C LEU A 95 3.63 -2.17 -7.68
N PRO A 96 4.21 -1.35 -8.59
CA PRO A 96 3.48 -0.21 -9.15
C PRO A 96 2.17 -0.60 -9.85
N HIS A 97 2.17 -1.70 -10.61
CA HIS A 97 1.00 -2.19 -11.33
C HIS A 97 -0.07 -2.71 -10.38
N VAL A 98 0.34 -3.51 -9.38
CA VAL A 98 -0.57 -3.99 -8.34
C VAL A 98 -1.17 -2.85 -7.53
N LEU A 99 -0.38 -1.81 -7.20
CA LEU A 99 -0.91 -0.64 -6.50
C LEU A 99 -1.94 0.14 -7.34
N GLU A 100 -1.78 0.22 -8.66
CA GLU A 100 -2.82 0.79 -9.53
C GLU A 100 -4.13 0.01 -9.42
N GLU A 101 -4.08 -1.33 -9.45
CA GLU A 101 -5.26 -2.17 -9.28
C GLU A 101 -5.87 -2.02 -7.88
N CYS A 102 -5.06 -1.94 -6.82
CA CYS A 102 -5.56 -1.66 -5.47
C CYS A 102 -6.29 -0.31 -5.40
N VAL A 103 -5.74 0.73 -6.04
CA VAL A 103 -6.36 2.07 -6.06
C VAL A 103 -7.70 2.05 -6.79
N ARG A 104 -7.79 1.35 -7.93
CA ARG A 104 -9.05 1.18 -8.67
C ARG A 104 -10.07 0.37 -7.87
N HIS A 105 -9.64 -0.73 -7.26
CA HIS A 105 -10.50 -1.59 -6.46
C HIS A 105 -11.06 -0.87 -5.21
N GLN A 106 -10.30 0.08 -4.65
CA GLN A 106 -10.67 0.83 -3.45
C GLN A 106 -10.89 2.32 -3.74
N GLU A 107 -11.41 2.69 -4.91
CA GLU A 107 -11.51 4.08 -5.35
C GLU A 107 -12.17 4.99 -4.30
N ASP A 108 -13.25 4.52 -3.66
CA ASP A 108 -14.00 5.24 -2.63
C ASP A 108 -13.13 5.71 -1.46
N LYS A 109 -12.17 4.88 -1.02
CA LYS A 109 -11.23 5.20 0.06
C LYS A 109 -10.37 6.40 -0.31
N PHE A 110 -9.91 6.47 -1.55
CA PHE A 110 -9.05 7.54 -2.02
C PHE A 110 -9.82 8.81 -2.32
N ILE A 111 -11.05 8.69 -2.82
CA ILE A 111 -11.94 9.84 -2.99
C ILE A 111 -12.31 10.47 -1.65
N LYS A 112 -12.57 9.64 -0.65
CA LYS A 112 -12.76 10.11 0.72
C LYS A 112 -11.56 10.92 1.22
N PHE A 113 -10.32 10.49 0.93
CA PHE A 113 -9.13 11.26 1.26
C PHE A 113 -9.15 12.67 0.61
N PHE A 114 -9.48 12.80 -0.68
CA PHE A 114 -9.56 14.11 -1.33
C PHE A 114 -10.66 15.00 -0.72
N ASN A 115 -11.81 14.40 -0.40
CA ASN A 115 -12.93 15.11 0.21
C ASN A 115 -12.63 15.55 1.65
N GLU A 116 -11.91 14.75 2.43
CA GLU A 116 -11.62 14.99 3.86
C GLU A 116 -10.25 15.63 4.14
N ALA A 117 -9.42 15.84 3.10
CA ALA A 117 -8.09 16.42 3.26
C ALA A 117 -8.15 17.82 3.91
N HIS A 118 -7.26 18.04 4.89
CA HIS A 118 -7.22 19.25 5.71
C HIS A 118 -5.78 19.79 5.90
N PRO A 119 -5.62 21.02 6.41
CA PRO A 119 -4.31 21.54 6.80
C PRO A 119 -3.67 20.72 7.92
N ILE A 120 -2.43 20.27 7.75
CA ILE A 120 -1.65 19.59 8.80
C ILE A 120 -1.02 20.63 9.72
N THR A 121 -0.49 21.70 9.13
CA THR A 121 0.05 22.87 9.83
C THR A 121 -0.39 24.13 9.12
N THR A 122 -0.07 25.29 9.67
CA THR A 122 -0.32 26.59 9.02
C THR A 122 0.35 26.75 7.65
N ARG A 123 1.38 25.94 7.35
CA ARG A 123 2.16 26.02 6.09
C ARG A 123 2.04 24.78 5.20
N LEU A 124 1.44 23.68 5.68
CA LEU A 124 1.40 22.39 5.00
C LEU A 124 -0.01 21.80 5.02
N HIS A 125 -0.53 21.46 3.85
CA HIS A 125 -1.80 20.77 3.67
C HIS A 125 -1.59 19.29 3.31
N MET A 126 -2.53 18.41 3.69
CA MET A 126 -2.46 16.98 3.37
C MET A 126 -2.35 16.69 1.87
N LEU A 127 -3.10 17.42 1.04
CA LEU A 127 -3.01 17.27 -0.43
C LEU A 127 -1.61 17.53 -0.99
N GLU A 128 -0.81 18.39 -0.34
CA GLU A 128 0.55 18.71 -0.79
C GLU A 128 1.55 17.59 -0.50
N LEU A 129 1.15 16.61 0.30
CA LEU A 129 1.94 15.40 0.51
C LEU A 129 1.90 14.49 -0.73
N LEU A 130 0.92 14.66 -1.61
CA LEU A 130 0.83 13.89 -2.85
C LEU A 130 1.87 14.38 -3.88
N PRO A 131 2.68 13.48 -4.46
CA PRO A 131 3.67 13.84 -5.47
C PRO A 131 3.03 14.55 -6.67
N GLY A 132 3.58 15.71 -7.04
CA GLY A 132 3.06 16.54 -8.13
C GLY A 132 1.95 17.52 -7.73
N ILE A 133 1.44 17.48 -6.49
CA ILE A 133 0.44 18.45 -6.02
C ILE A 133 1.12 19.57 -5.22
N GLY A 134 1.44 20.67 -5.91
CA GLY A 134 1.89 21.92 -5.26
C GLY A 134 0.73 22.83 -4.84
N LYS A 135 1.04 23.98 -4.22
CA LYS A 135 0.06 24.99 -3.74
C LYS A 135 -1.02 25.33 -4.76
N LYS A 136 -0.66 25.54 -6.03
CA LYS A 136 -1.60 25.89 -7.09
C LYS A 136 -2.66 24.80 -7.29
N LEU A 137 -2.22 23.54 -7.38
CA LEU A 137 -3.11 22.41 -7.63
C LEU A 137 -3.91 22.05 -6.37
N MET A 138 -3.30 22.14 -5.19
CA MET A 138 -3.98 22.04 -3.90
C MET A 138 -5.18 23.00 -3.81
N TRP A 139 -4.99 24.29 -4.12
CA TRP A 139 -6.08 25.26 -4.11
C TRP A 139 -7.16 24.94 -5.14
N ALA A 140 -6.78 24.51 -6.35
CA ALA A 140 -7.74 24.09 -7.36
C ALA A 140 -8.62 22.92 -6.90
N ILE A 141 -8.05 21.93 -6.20
CA ILE A 141 -8.80 20.82 -5.60
C ILE A 141 -9.76 21.32 -4.51
N ILE A 142 -9.28 22.19 -3.61
CA ILE A 142 -10.10 22.76 -2.53
C ILE A 142 -11.28 23.57 -3.09
N ASP A 143 -11.03 24.40 -4.11
CA ASP A 143 -12.06 25.23 -4.73
C ASP A 143 -13.05 24.42 -5.54
N ALA A 144 -12.60 23.36 -6.22
CA ALA A 144 -13.51 22.40 -6.84
C ALA A 144 -14.38 21.73 -5.77
N ARG A 145 -13.81 21.22 -4.67
CA ARG A 145 -14.54 20.58 -3.56
C ARG A 145 -15.61 21.48 -2.93
N LYS A 146 -15.41 22.80 -2.85
CA LYS A 146 -16.42 23.74 -2.35
C LYS A 146 -17.73 23.71 -3.15
N LYS A 147 -17.69 23.29 -4.42
CA LYS A 147 -18.87 23.13 -5.28
C LYS A 147 -19.62 21.81 -5.05
N GLY A 148 -19.05 20.91 -4.25
CA GLY A 148 -19.58 19.59 -3.93
C GLY A 148 -18.45 18.56 -3.78
N GLU A 149 -18.70 17.49 -3.04
CA GLU A 149 -17.74 16.39 -2.90
C GLU A 149 -17.43 15.73 -4.26
N PHE A 150 -16.23 15.18 -4.40
CA PHE A 150 -15.87 14.33 -5.52
C PHE A 150 -16.54 12.98 -5.39
N LYS A 151 -17.03 12.43 -6.50
CA LYS A 151 -17.72 11.12 -6.52
C LYS A 151 -16.83 9.98 -7.02
N SER A 152 -15.79 10.30 -7.78
CA SER A 152 -14.88 9.35 -8.41
C SER A 152 -13.55 10.02 -8.75
N LEU A 153 -12.50 9.24 -8.98
CA LEU A 153 -11.21 9.77 -9.44
C LEU A 153 -11.35 10.42 -10.82
N LYS A 154 -12.24 9.89 -11.65
CA LYS A 154 -12.65 10.53 -12.90
C LYS A 154 -13.30 11.90 -12.67
N ASP A 155 -14.23 12.04 -11.72
CA ASP A 155 -14.85 13.34 -11.39
C ASP A 155 -13.81 14.36 -10.89
N LEU A 156 -12.85 13.91 -10.08
CA LEU A 156 -11.72 14.74 -9.65
C LEU A 156 -10.90 15.23 -10.85
N HIS A 157 -10.55 14.33 -11.78
CA HIS A 157 -9.83 14.67 -13.00
C HIS A 157 -10.59 15.69 -13.87
N ASP A 158 -11.88 15.41 -14.13
CA ASP A 158 -12.73 16.24 -14.99
C ASP A 158 -12.90 17.66 -14.41
N ARG A 159 -12.98 17.79 -13.08
CA ARG A 159 -13.15 19.09 -12.39
C ARG A 159 -11.84 19.83 -12.14
N VAL A 160 -10.74 19.09 -12.01
CA VAL A 160 -9.41 19.62 -11.71
C VAL A 160 -8.43 19.07 -12.74
N GLY A 161 -8.55 19.55 -13.98
CA GLY A 161 -7.76 19.03 -15.12
C GLY A 161 -6.23 19.09 -14.96
N GLY A 162 -5.70 19.82 -13.97
CA GLY A 162 -4.29 19.76 -13.60
C GLY A 162 -3.86 18.47 -12.88
N VAL A 163 -4.80 17.68 -12.35
CA VAL A 163 -4.57 16.33 -11.84
C VAL A 163 -4.81 15.34 -12.99
N HIS A 164 -3.85 15.26 -13.92
CA HIS A 164 -4.02 14.48 -15.15
C HIS A 164 -4.22 12.97 -14.89
N THR A 165 -3.61 12.42 -13.84
CA THR A 165 -3.68 11.00 -13.49
C THR A 165 -3.79 10.83 -11.97
N PRO A 166 -4.99 10.99 -11.39
CA PRO A 166 -5.20 10.89 -9.95
C PRO A 166 -4.69 9.57 -9.35
N GLU A 167 -4.90 8.46 -10.05
CA GLU A 167 -4.46 7.11 -9.67
C GLU A 167 -2.93 7.08 -9.51
N LYS A 168 -2.19 7.59 -10.50
CA LYS A 168 -0.72 7.60 -10.47
C LYS A 168 -0.17 8.46 -9.32
N VAL A 169 -0.83 9.58 -9.03
CA VAL A 169 -0.45 10.43 -7.90
C VAL A 169 -0.59 9.68 -6.56
N LEU A 170 -1.66 8.91 -6.39
CA LEU A 170 -1.88 8.05 -5.22
C LEU A 170 -0.87 6.91 -5.15
N VAL A 171 -0.65 6.20 -6.26
CA VAL A 171 0.34 5.10 -6.34
C VAL A 171 1.74 5.60 -6.01
N ASN A 172 2.16 6.73 -6.58
CA ASN A 172 3.47 7.31 -6.29
C ASN A 172 3.61 7.66 -4.81
N ARG A 173 2.55 8.21 -4.21
CA ARG A 173 2.54 8.49 -2.77
C ARG A 173 2.70 7.22 -1.93
N ILE A 174 1.94 6.17 -2.25
CA ILE A 174 2.04 4.89 -1.54
C ILE A 174 3.46 4.33 -1.70
N LEU A 175 4.03 4.35 -2.91
CA LEU A 175 5.41 3.90 -3.16
C LEU A 175 6.45 4.69 -2.36
N GLU A 176 6.32 6.03 -2.29
CA GLU A 176 7.21 6.85 -1.46
C GLU A 176 7.14 6.44 0.02
N GLU A 177 5.92 6.22 0.52
CA GLU A 177 5.72 5.79 1.91
C GLU A 177 6.26 4.38 2.19
N LEU A 178 6.19 3.47 1.23
CA LEU A 178 6.76 2.12 1.36
C LEU A 178 8.28 2.10 1.26
N LYS A 179 8.86 3.01 0.48
CA LYS A 179 10.32 3.12 0.28
C LYS A 179 11.04 3.84 1.42
N ASP A 180 10.40 4.86 2.01
CA ASP A 180 10.98 5.63 3.12
C ASP A 180 10.33 5.27 4.45
N ASP A 181 11.02 4.40 5.21
CA ASP A 181 10.59 4.03 6.57
C ASP A 181 10.49 5.23 7.52
N ASN A 182 11.27 6.29 7.28
CA ASN A 182 11.35 7.47 8.14
C ASN A 182 10.43 8.60 7.69
N ILE A 183 9.56 8.37 6.71
CA ILE A 183 8.64 9.39 6.22
C ILE A 183 7.77 9.92 7.36
N LYS A 184 7.80 11.25 7.54
CA LYS A 184 7.20 11.90 8.71
C LYS A 184 5.68 11.80 8.74
N TYR A 185 5.06 11.96 7.57
CA TYR A 185 3.62 11.89 7.42
C TYR A 185 3.30 10.69 6.54
N ARG A 186 2.52 9.75 7.04
CA ARG A 186 1.95 8.64 6.27
C ARG A 186 0.47 8.92 6.06
N LEU A 187 0.01 8.80 4.82
CA LEU A 187 -1.38 8.99 4.43
C LEU A 187 -2.08 7.64 4.30
N PHE A 188 -1.40 6.64 3.75
CA PHE A 188 -2.03 5.40 3.30
C PHE A 188 -1.40 4.16 3.93
N THR A 189 -0.14 4.24 4.34
CA THR A 189 0.61 3.13 4.93
C THR A 189 0.69 3.23 6.45
N VAL A 190 1.00 2.12 7.11
CA VAL A 190 1.35 2.09 8.54
C VAL A 190 2.85 2.02 8.74
N ALA A 191 3.36 2.69 9.76
CA ALA A 191 4.77 2.56 10.12
C ALA A 191 5.05 1.13 10.58
N MET A 192 6.19 0.58 10.14
CA MET A 192 6.65 -0.68 10.72
C MET A 192 7.10 -0.41 12.16
N ASN A 193 6.60 -1.20 13.11
CA ASN A 193 7.12 -1.14 14.48
C ASN A 193 8.59 -1.55 14.41
N ARG A 194 9.52 -0.62 14.69
CA ARG A 194 10.91 -1.01 14.92
C ARG A 194 10.92 -2.06 16.04
N PRO A 195 11.56 -3.22 15.87
CA PRO A 195 11.85 -4.05 17.02
C PRO A 195 12.56 -3.17 18.04
N LYS A 196 12.16 -3.29 19.32
CA LYS A 196 12.94 -2.67 20.39
C LYS A 196 14.35 -3.24 20.25
N ASN A 197 15.33 -2.38 20.01
CA ASN A 197 16.68 -2.72 20.45
C ASN A 197 16.57 -2.78 21.98
N ASP A 198 16.54 -4.00 22.52
CA ASP A 198 16.85 -4.25 23.92
C ASP A 198 18.34 -4.01 24.17
#